data_AF-T1I2V1-F1
#
_entry.id   AF-T1I2V1-F1
#
_cell.length_a   1.000
_cell.length_b   1.000
_cell.length_c   1.000
_cell.angle_alpha   90.00
_cell.angle_beta   90.00
_cell.angle_gamma   90.00
#
_symmetry.space_group_name_H-M   'P 1'
#
loop_
_entity.id
_entity.type
_entity.pdbx_description
1 polymer ?
#
loop_
_entity_poly.entity_id
_entity_poly.type
_entity_poly.pdbx_seq_one_letter_code
_entity_poly.pdbx_strand_id
1 'polypeptide(L)'
;MGFLAATLEPHIRIFQLSPVTNGLMFIISGGTYALTAPLVGRICDRWIYPKRVLGIGTLFIITSYIIIGPAPFLNIPKTLSLCIIGLVIHGFGIAGLMVPTFIDSICSAIAAGFPDDLSTYGVISGLWSSSFALGAFVGPSVSGYLFDVVGFQYGTFFVISTHLLLFIVITCFIAAEKKRNISPKRVRLLSLATDSSSEDEEEFLKSKVTNTWAENISANGRPTRYGTIIDVEVSA
;
A
#
# COMPACT_ATOMS: atom_id res chain seq x y z
N MET A 1 -2.63 3.39 -6.56
CA MET A 1 -3.56 2.42 -5.90
C MET A 1 -4.95 2.48 -6.52
N GLY A 2 -5.75 3.53 -6.28
CA GLY A 2 -7.16 3.57 -6.71
C GLY A 2 -7.41 3.40 -8.22
N PHE A 3 -6.52 3.92 -9.08
CA PHE A 3 -6.69 3.82 -10.53
C PHE A 3 -6.69 2.38 -11.04
N LEU A 4 -5.67 1.57 -10.73
CA LEU A 4 -5.66 0.16 -11.14
C LEU A 4 -6.78 -0.62 -10.45
N ALA A 5 -7.11 -0.32 -9.20
CA ALA A 5 -8.22 -0.99 -8.50
C ALA A 5 -9.56 -0.86 -9.26
N ALA A 6 -9.85 0.32 -9.81
CA ALA A 6 -11.10 0.56 -10.54
C ALA A 6 -11.04 0.20 -12.04
N THR A 7 -9.87 0.31 -12.66
CA THR A 7 -9.75 0.27 -14.13
C THR A 7 -9.09 -1.00 -14.67
N LEU A 8 -8.42 -1.79 -13.83
CA LEU A 8 -7.73 -3.01 -14.25
C LEU A 8 -8.73 -4.08 -14.73
N GLU A 9 -9.85 -4.28 -14.05
CA GLU A 9 -10.88 -5.24 -14.46
C GLU A 9 -11.47 -4.90 -15.84
N PRO A 10 -11.97 -3.67 -16.09
CA PRO A 10 -12.39 -3.25 -17.42
C PRO A 10 -11.31 -3.43 -18.49
N HIS A 11 -10.04 -3.17 -18.13
CA HIS A 11 -8.91 -3.28 -19.04
C HIS A 11 -8.60 -4.72 -19.44
N ILE A 12 -8.75 -5.69 -18.54
CA ILE A 12 -8.44 -7.11 -18.82
C ILE A 12 -9.66 -7.90 -19.31
N ARG A 13 -10.87 -7.33 -19.22
CA ARG A 13 -12.12 -7.97 -19.68
C ARG A 13 -12.10 -8.31 -21.17
N ILE A 14 -11.34 -7.58 -21.99
CA ILE A 14 -11.12 -7.88 -23.41
C ILE A 14 -10.45 -9.23 -23.65
N PHE A 15 -9.71 -9.77 -22.67
CA PHE A 15 -9.07 -11.08 -22.76
C PHE A 15 -9.98 -12.24 -22.35
N GLN A 16 -11.24 -11.96 -21.97
CA GLN A 16 -12.23 -12.95 -21.51
C GLN A 16 -11.71 -13.94 -20.45
N LEU A 17 -10.95 -13.42 -19.48
CA LEU A 17 -10.37 -14.22 -18.41
C LEU A 17 -11.43 -14.64 -17.37
N SER A 18 -11.17 -15.75 -16.68
CA SER A 18 -12.03 -16.18 -15.57
C SER A 18 -11.97 -15.18 -14.40
N PRO A 19 -13.05 -15.06 -13.59
CA PRO A 19 -13.05 -14.18 -12.42
C PRO A 19 -11.90 -14.46 -11.44
N VAL A 20 -11.49 -15.73 -11.31
CA VAL A 20 -10.35 -16.14 -10.47
C VAL A 20 -9.04 -15.54 -10.99
N THR A 21 -8.85 -15.54 -12.31
CA THR A 21 -7.64 -14.99 -12.94
C THR A 21 -7.59 -13.47 -12.76
N ASN A 22 -8.72 -12.78 -12.83
CA ASN A 22 -8.80 -11.34 -12.56
C ASN A 22 -8.42 -11.02 -11.11
N GLY A 23 -8.92 -11.81 -10.15
CA GLY A 23 -8.55 -11.70 -8.74
C GLY A 23 -7.04 -11.88 -8.51
N LEU A 24 -6.43 -12.87 -9.18
CA LEU A 24 -4.99 -13.13 -9.10
C LEU A 24 -4.15 -11.93 -9.56
N MET A 25 -4.59 -11.17 -10.57
CA MET A 25 -3.87 -9.99 -11.05
C MET A 25 -3.76 -8.90 -9.96
N PHE A 26 -4.82 -8.68 -9.18
CA PHE A 26 -4.77 -7.75 -8.04
C PHE A 26 -3.85 -8.26 -6.92
N ILE A 27 -3.87 -9.57 -6.68
CA ILE A 27 -3.00 -10.22 -5.68
C ILE A 27 -1.53 -10.08 -6.05
N ILE A 28 -1.14 -10.12 -7.33
CA ILE A 28 0.27 -9.98 -7.73
C ILE A 28 0.85 -8.65 -7.24
N SER A 29 0.15 -7.55 -7.43
CA SER A 29 0.62 -6.23 -6.98
C SER A 29 0.68 -6.15 -5.46
N GLY A 30 -0.37 -6.61 -4.75
CA GLY A 30 -0.42 -6.58 -3.29
C GLY A 30 0.58 -7.53 -2.62
N GLY A 31 0.74 -8.73 -3.17
CA GLY A 31 1.69 -9.75 -2.72
C GLY A 31 3.14 -9.31 -2.96
N THR A 32 3.45 -8.72 -4.12
CA THR A 32 4.78 -8.16 -4.37
C THR A 32 5.09 -7.02 -3.39
N TYR A 33 4.11 -6.15 -3.11
CA TYR A 33 4.24 -5.13 -2.07
C TYR A 33 4.53 -5.76 -0.69
N ALA A 34 3.77 -6.76 -0.27
CA ALA A 34 3.95 -7.42 1.03
C ALA A 34 5.34 -8.06 1.18
N LEU A 35 5.87 -8.68 0.12
CA LEU A 35 7.22 -9.25 0.11
C LEU A 35 8.32 -8.19 0.10
N THR A 36 8.09 -7.07 -0.58
CA THR A 36 9.08 -6.01 -0.79
C THR A 36 9.12 -5.01 0.37
N ALA A 37 8.01 -4.77 1.05
CA ALA A 37 7.89 -3.84 2.16
C ALA A 37 8.97 -4.01 3.26
N PRO A 38 9.25 -5.22 3.79
CA PRO A 38 10.30 -5.39 4.80
C PRO A 38 11.71 -5.13 4.25
N LEU A 39 11.95 -5.40 2.96
CA LEU A 39 13.23 -5.11 2.32
C LEU A 39 13.44 -3.59 2.20
N VAL A 40 12.42 -2.87 1.71
CA VAL A 40 12.45 -1.41 1.58
C VAL A 40 12.57 -0.75 2.95
N GLY A 41 11.86 -1.25 3.97
CA GLY A 41 11.99 -0.78 5.35
C GLY A 41 13.43 -0.85 5.84
N ARG A 42 14.07 -2.03 5.72
CA ARG A 42 15.49 -2.21 6.09
C ARG A 42 16.44 -1.28 5.31
N ILE A 43 16.14 -0.98 4.05
CA ILE A 43 16.94 -0.06 3.23
C ILE A 43 16.80 1.38 3.73
N CYS A 44 15.57 1.83 4.00
CA CYS A 44 15.27 3.16 4.55
C CYS A 44 15.88 3.36 5.94
N ASP A 45 15.88 2.30 6.74
CA ASP A 45 16.43 2.35 8.09
C ASP A 45 17.95 2.46 8.04
N ARG A 46 18.65 1.62 7.27
CA ARG A 46 20.10 1.44 7.45
C ARG A 46 20.98 2.11 6.41
N TRP A 47 20.49 2.38 5.20
CA TRP A 47 21.38 2.69 4.06
C TRP A 47 21.03 3.97 3.31
N ILE A 48 19.75 4.28 3.14
CA ILE A 48 19.32 5.33 2.21
C ILE A 48 18.33 6.27 2.88
N TYR A 49 18.51 7.58 2.64
CA TYR A 49 17.58 8.59 3.09
C TYR A 49 16.15 8.31 2.54
N PRO A 50 15.11 8.21 3.40
CA PRO A 50 13.76 7.80 2.99
C PRO A 50 13.21 8.58 1.80
N LYS A 51 13.43 9.90 1.72
CA LYS A 51 12.98 10.73 0.58
C LYS A 51 13.62 10.36 -0.75
N ARG A 52 14.83 9.80 -0.76
CA ARG A 52 15.47 9.29 -1.99
C ARG A 52 14.85 7.96 -2.42
N VAL A 53 14.54 7.09 -1.46
CA VAL A 53 13.82 5.83 -1.74
C VAL A 53 12.43 6.14 -2.29
N LEU A 54 11.75 7.15 -1.72
CA LEU A 54 10.47 7.67 -2.21
C LEU A 54 10.55 8.12 -3.67
N GLY A 55 11.58 8.90 -4.03
CA GLY A 55 11.82 9.31 -5.42
C GLY A 55 12.03 8.11 -6.36
N ILE A 56 12.85 7.14 -5.96
CA ILE A 56 13.04 5.91 -6.75
C ILE A 56 11.72 5.15 -6.92
N GLY A 57 10.94 4.99 -5.85
CA GLY A 57 9.63 4.34 -5.89
C GLY A 57 8.68 4.99 -6.90
N THR A 58 8.64 6.33 -6.97
CA THR A 58 7.81 7.03 -7.96
C THR A 58 8.21 6.73 -9.41
N LEU A 59 9.50 6.55 -9.69
CA LEU A 59 9.97 6.14 -11.03
C LEU A 59 9.54 4.72 -11.39
N PHE A 60 9.54 3.79 -10.42
CA PHE A 60 9.02 2.43 -10.61
C PHE A 60 7.52 2.46 -10.93
N ILE A 61 6.73 3.28 -10.23
CA ILE A 61 5.31 3.44 -10.52
C ILE A 61 5.07 3.99 -11.93
N ILE A 62 5.80 5.05 -12.33
CA ILE A 62 5.69 5.62 -13.68
C ILE A 62 6.00 4.57 -14.74
N THR A 63 7.09 3.82 -14.56
CA THR A 63 7.52 2.75 -15.48
C THR A 63 6.45 1.66 -15.57
N SER A 64 5.86 1.26 -14.45
CA SER A 64 4.75 0.30 -14.39
C SER A 64 3.55 0.75 -15.24
N TYR A 65 3.09 2.00 -15.10
CA TYR A 65 1.95 2.51 -15.86
C TYR A 65 2.22 2.65 -17.36
N ILE A 66 3.47 2.96 -17.75
CA ILE A 66 3.88 2.97 -19.15
C ILE A 66 3.80 1.57 -19.77
N ILE A 67 4.15 0.53 -19.01
CA ILE A 67 4.11 -0.86 -19.47
C ILE A 67 2.67 -1.40 -19.51
N ILE A 68 1.84 -1.08 -18.52
CA ILE A 68 0.44 -1.56 -18.44
C ILE A 68 -0.46 -0.85 -19.46
N GLY A 69 -0.30 0.47 -19.60
CA GLY A 69 -1.07 1.29 -20.53
C GLY A 69 -0.18 1.88 -21.61
N PRO A 70 0.38 1.07 -22.53
CA PRO A 70 1.24 1.60 -23.59
C PRO A 70 0.47 2.61 -24.41
N ALA A 71 1.14 3.74 -24.68
CA ALA A 71 0.58 4.84 -25.47
C ALA A 71 0.04 4.31 -26.80
N PRO A 72 -1.10 4.81 -27.30
CA PRO A 72 -1.65 4.38 -28.59
C PRO A 72 -0.69 4.61 -29.78
N PHE A 73 0.34 5.45 -29.60
CA PHE A 73 1.42 5.69 -30.56
C PHE A 73 2.51 4.60 -30.57
N LEU A 74 2.62 3.82 -29.49
CA LEU A 74 3.48 2.64 -29.41
C LEU A 74 2.63 1.43 -29.78
N ASN A 75 2.87 0.83 -30.95
CA ASN A 75 2.22 -0.39 -31.44
C ASN A 75 2.60 -1.65 -30.62
N ILE A 76 2.62 -1.56 -29.29
CA ILE A 76 2.91 -2.67 -28.40
C ILE A 76 1.62 -3.46 -28.21
N PRO A 77 1.58 -4.76 -28.54
CA PRO A 77 0.40 -5.58 -28.32
C PRO A 77 0.11 -5.65 -26.81
N LYS A 78 -1.13 -5.34 -26.42
CA LYS A 78 -1.61 -5.56 -25.06
C LYS A 78 -1.59 -7.06 -24.80
N THR A 79 -0.60 -7.54 -24.07
CA THR A 79 -0.48 -8.96 -23.70
C THR A 79 -0.60 -9.11 -22.19
N LEU A 80 -1.14 -10.25 -21.77
CA LEU A 80 -1.30 -10.57 -20.35
C LEU A 80 0.05 -10.56 -19.63
N SER A 81 1.11 -11.06 -20.28
CA SER A 81 2.47 -11.09 -19.73
C SER A 81 3.01 -9.70 -19.41
N LEU A 82 2.76 -8.70 -20.25
CA LEU A 82 3.16 -7.31 -19.98
C LEU A 82 2.40 -6.73 -18.79
N CYS A 83 1.12 -7.06 -18.65
CA CYS A 83 0.32 -6.64 -17.49
C CYS A 83 0.89 -7.24 -16.20
N ILE A 84 1.24 -8.54 -16.20
CA ILE A 84 1.85 -9.21 -15.04
C ILE A 84 3.17 -8.53 -14.65
N ILE A 85 4.08 -8.32 -15.61
CA ILE A 85 5.36 -7.64 -15.37
C ILE A 85 5.13 -6.23 -14.83
N GLY A 86 4.19 -5.49 -15.43
CA GLY A 86 3.83 -4.14 -14.99
C GLY A 86 3.26 -4.10 -13.57
N LEU A 87 2.46 -5.10 -13.17
CA LEU A 87 1.89 -5.22 -11.82
C LEU A 87 2.93 -5.62 -10.77
N VAL A 88 3.90 -6.45 -11.12
CA VAL A 88 5.05 -6.76 -10.26
C VAL A 88 5.86 -5.49 -10.00
N ILE A 89 6.24 -4.78 -11.06
CA ILE A 89 6.94 -3.47 -10.96
C ILE A 89 6.10 -2.48 -10.15
N HIS A 90 4.77 -2.50 -10.31
CA HIS A 90 3.86 -1.68 -9.52
C HIS A 90 3.99 -1.96 -8.02
N GLY A 91 3.99 -3.24 -7.63
CA GLY A 91 4.16 -3.65 -6.23
C GLY A 91 5.47 -3.16 -5.61
N PHE A 92 6.58 -3.24 -6.35
CA PHE A 92 7.86 -2.67 -5.93
C PHE A 92 7.77 -1.15 -5.75
N GLY A 93 7.14 -0.46 -6.71
CA GLY A 93 6.91 0.97 -6.63
C GLY A 93 6.09 1.36 -5.40
N ILE A 94 4.99 0.67 -5.11
CA ILE A 94 4.12 0.96 -3.96
C ILE A 94 4.91 0.81 -2.65
N ALA A 95 5.71 -0.26 -2.52
CA ALA A 95 6.55 -0.46 -1.35
C ALA A 95 7.54 0.70 -1.18
N GLY A 96 8.15 1.12 -2.29
CA GLY A 96 9.02 2.29 -2.36
C GLY A 96 8.33 3.64 -2.13
N LEU A 97 7.00 3.72 -2.08
CA LEU A 97 6.27 4.94 -1.70
C LEU A 97 5.78 4.89 -0.25
N MET A 98 5.02 3.84 0.10
CA MET A 98 4.28 3.78 1.36
C MET A 98 5.22 3.71 2.56
N VAL A 99 6.20 2.80 2.51
CA VAL A 99 7.14 2.57 3.60
C VAL A 99 7.99 3.82 3.90
N PRO A 100 8.74 4.41 2.95
CA PRO A 100 9.55 5.59 3.23
C PRO A 100 8.71 6.82 3.63
N THR A 101 7.49 6.98 3.13
CA THR A 101 6.61 8.10 3.52
C THR A 101 6.24 8.02 5.00
N PHE A 102 5.90 6.82 5.47
CA PHE A 102 5.58 6.59 6.88
C PHE A 102 6.79 6.87 7.78
N ILE A 103 7.94 6.31 7.43
CA ILE A 103 9.21 6.49 8.14
C ILE A 103 9.62 7.97 8.19
N ASP A 104 9.55 8.67 7.06
CA ASP A 104 9.91 10.08 6.94
C ASP A 104 8.97 10.99 7.75
N SER A 105 7.67 10.66 7.82
CA SER A 105 6.68 11.41 8.59
C SER A 105 6.97 11.33 10.10
N ILE A 106 7.26 10.14 10.61
CA ILE A 106 7.66 9.94 12.02
C ILE A 106 8.97 10.68 12.31
N CYS A 107 9.97 10.51 11.45
CA CYS A 107 11.27 11.16 11.61
C CYS A 107 11.15 12.69 11.62
N SER A 108 10.29 13.24 10.77
CA SER A 108 10.06 14.67 10.66
C SER A 108 9.33 15.23 11.88
N ALA A 109 8.39 14.49 12.45
CA ALA A 109 7.72 14.87 13.70
C ALA A 109 8.71 14.92 14.87
N ILE A 110 9.52 13.87 15.07
CA ILE A 110 10.55 13.88 16.13
C ILE A 110 11.55 15.02 15.90
N ALA A 111 11.98 15.25 14.65
CA ALA A 111 12.91 16.34 14.31
C ALA A 111 12.31 17.73 14.56
N ALA A 112 10.99 17.88 14.54
CA ALA A 112 10.28 19.10 14.88
C ALA A 112 10.14 19.33 16.40
N GLY A 113 10.60 18.39 17.24
CA GLY A 113 10.63 18.51 18.70
C GLY A 113 9.53 17.74 19.44
N PHE A 114 8.76 16.90 18.73
CA PHE A 114 7.79 16.00 19.36
C PHE A 114 8.50 14.87 20.14
N PRO A 115 7.89 14.39 21.25
CA PRO A 115 8.47 13.31 22.05
C PRO A 115 8.58 12.02 21.27
N ASP A 116 9.65 11.27 21.50
CA ASP A 116 9.91 9.99 20.85
C ASP A 116 9.25 8.85 21.64
N ASP A 117 7.92 8.84 21.62
CA ASP A 117 7.08 7.90 22.37
C ASP A 117 5.88 7.40 21.54
N LEU A 118 5.15 6.43 22.11
CA LEU A 118 3.99 5.80 21.46
C LEU A 118 2.90 6.82 21.11
N SER A 119 2.80 7.94 21.84
CA SER A 119 1.79 8.97 21.59
C SER A 119 2.04 9.67 20.25
N THR A 120 3.29 10.05 19.95
CA THR A 120 3.68 10.65 18.67
C THR A 120 3.48 9.66 17.53
N TYR A 121 3.88 8.40 17.72
CA TYR A 121 3.71 7.37 16.69
C TYR A 121 2.24 7.11 16.37
N GLY A 122 1.39 7.01 17.38
CA GLY A 122 -0.06 6.83 17.22
C GLY A 122 -0.72 8.00 16.46
N VAL A 123 -0.32 9.24 16.73
CA VAL A 123 -0.86 10.41 16.02
C VAL A 123 -0.41 10.40 14.55
N ILE A 124 0.88 10.18 14.28
CA ILE A 124 1.41 10.15 12.91
C ILE A 124 0.82 8.99 12.12
N SER A 125 0.66 7.81 12.73
CA SER A 125 0.06 6.65 12.06
C SER A 125 -1.43 6.83 11.80
N GLY A 126 -2.16 7.48 12.71
CA GLY A 126 -3.55 7.86 12.51
C GLY A 126 -3.71 8.86 11.36
N LEU A 127 -2.84 9.86 11.27
CA LEU A 127 -2.84 10.84 10.17
C LEU A 127 -2.50 10.19 8.82
N TRP A 128 -1.49 9.33 8.80
CA TRP A 128 -1.09 8.60 7.59
C TRP A 128 -2.21 7.66 7.12
N SER A 129 -2.80 6.88 8.02
CA SER A 129 -3.88 5.93 7.69
C SER A 129 -5.14 6.66 7.24
N SER A 130 -5.48 7.79 7.87
CA SER A 130 -6.63 8.62 7.47
C SER A 130 -6.43 9.22 6.08
N SER A 131 -5.21 9.70 5.78
CA SER A 131 -4.84 10.21 4.46
C SER A 131 -4.92 9.10 3.40
N PHE A 132 -4.45 7.89 3.75
CA PHE A 132 -4.55 6.72 2.88
C PHE A 132 -6.01 6.33 2.63
N ALA A 133 -6.85 6.27 3.66
CA ALA A 133 -8.27 5.94 3.54
C ALA A 133 -9.02 6.96 2.68
N LEU A 134 -8.73 8.26 2.84
CA LEU A 134 -9.26 9.31 1.98
C LEU A 134 -8.85 9.11 0.52
N GLY A 135 -7.58 8.79 0.27
CA GLY A 135 -7.09 8.46 -1.09
C GLY A 135 -7.72 7.20 -1.66
N ALA A 136 -7.99 6.19 -0.83
CA ALA A 136 -8.66 4.95 -1.21
C ALA A 136 -10.15 5.16 -1.54
N PHE A 137 -10.79 6.18 -0.97
CA PHE A 137 -12.15 6.58 -1.32
C PHE A 137 -12.21 7.45 -2.58
N VAL A 138 -11.39 8.49 -2.65
CA VAL A 138 -11.39 9.44 -3.78
C VAL A 138 -10.78 8.83 -5.04
N GLY A 139 -9.74 8.01 -4.89
CA GLY A 139 -8.97 7.45 -5.99
C GLY A 139 -9.81 6.64 -6.98
N PRO A 140 -10.53 5.58 -6.55
CA PRO A 140 -11.42 4.80 -7.40
C PRO A 140 -12.51 5.67 -8.05
N SER A 141 -13.13 6.57 -7.28
CA SER A 141 -14.19 7.47 -7.75
C SER A 141 -13.73 8.35 -8.93
N VAL A 142 -12.58 9.03 -8.77
CA VAL A 142 -12.00 9.87 -9.83
C VAL A 142 -11.54 9.01 -11.01
N SER A 143 -10.94 7.84 -10.75
CA SER A 143 -10.45 6.98 -11.83
C SER A 143 -11.55 6.32 -12.65
N GLY A 144 -12.70 5.98 -12.05
CA GLY A 144 -13.86 5.45 -12.77
C GLY A 144 -14.44 6.50 -13.70
N TYR A 145 -14.68 7.71 -13.18
CA TYR A 145 -15.12 8.84 -14.01
C TYR A 145 -14.13 9.14 -15.15
N LEU A 146 -12.83 9.16 -14.85
CA LEU A 146 -11.80 9.39 -15.85
C LEU A 146 -11.77 8.28 -16.91
N PHE A 147 -11.94 7.03 -16.50
CA PHE A 147 -12.03 5.89 -17.42
C PHE A 147 -13.21 6.01 -18.38
N ASP A 148 -14.37 6.45 -17.90
CA ASP A 148 -15.57 6.60 -18.73
C ASP A 148 -15.43 7.73 -19.78
N VAL A 149 -14.75 8.84 -19.41
CA VAL A 149 -14.63 10.02 -20.29
C VAL A 149 -13.49 9.89 -21.30
N VAL A 150 -12.29 9.47 -20.87
CA VAL A 150 -11.09 9.46 -21.72
C VAL A 150 -10.56 8.05 -22.02
N GLY A 151 -11.14 7.02 -21.42
CA GLY A 151 -10.67 5.64 -21.58
C GLY A 151 -9.38 5.33 -20.81
N PHE A 152 -9.00 4.05 -20.84
CA PHE A 152 -7.87 3.55 -20.05
C PHE A 152 -6.53 4.22 -20.39
N GLN A 153 -6.21 4.38 -21.68
CA GLN A 153 -4.89 4.85 -22.12
C GLN A 153 -4.65 6.33 -21.77
N TYR A 154 -5.65 7.19 -21.93
CA TYR A 154 -5.52 8.58 -21.50
C TYR A 154 -5.60 8.71 -19.98
N GLY A 155 -6.35 7.82 -19.31
CA GLY A 155 -6.36 7.71 -17.86
C GLY A 155 -4.98 7.38 -17.26
N THR A 156 -4.19 6.49 -17.89
CA THR A 156 -2.83 6.18 -17.38
C THR A 156 -1.90 7.38 -17.50
N PHE A 157 -2.02 8.23 -18.53
CA PHE A 157 -1.26 9.47 -18.63
C PHE A 157 -1.53 10.45 -17.49
N PHE A 158 -2.78 10.54 -17.03
CA PHE A 158 -3.12 11.36 -15.85
C PHE A 158 -2.39 10.85 -14.60
N VAL A 159 -2.36 9.53 -14.40
CA VAL A 159 -1.65 8.93 -13.27
C VAL A 159 -0.14 9.14 -13.38
N ILE A 160 0.45 8.95 -14.56
CA ILE A 160 1.87 9.21 -14.82
C ILE A 160 2.20 10.68 -14.53
N SER A 161 1.39 11.61 -15.01
CA SER A 161 1.58 13.05 -14.80
C SER A 161 1.53 13.42 -13.32
N THR A 162 0.60 12.83 -12.56
CA THR A 162 0.49 13.03 -11.12
C THR A 162 1.72 12.51 -10.37
N HIS A 163 2.24 11.33 -10.73
CA HIS A 163 3.45 10.78 -10.11
C HIS A 163 4.72 11.51 -10.54
N LEU A 164 4.76 12.04 -11.76
CA LEU A 164 5.86 12.89 -12.23
C LEU A 164 5.90 14.22 -11.48
N LEU A 165 4.73 14.84 -11.25
CA LEU A 165 4.63 16.04 -10.42
C LEU A 165 5.11 15.74 -8.99
N LEU A 166 4.70 14.62 -8.42
CA LEU A 166 5.18 14.17 -7.10
C LEU A 166 6.71 14.01 -7.08
N PHE A 167 7.30 13.38 -8.10
CA PHE A 167 8.75 13.25 -8.22
C PHE A 167 9.47 14.60 -8.28
N ILE A 168 8.93 15.56 -9.04
CA ILE A 168 9.48 16.93 -9.13
C ILE A 168 9.39 17.61 -7.77
N VAL A 169 8.24 17.54 -7.08
CA VAL A 169 8.06 18.15 -5.75
C VAL A 169 9.04 17.55 -4.75
N ILE A 170 9.20 16.22 -4.70
CA ILE A 170 10.16 15.55 -3.83
C ILE A 170 11.59 16.01 -4.15
N THR A 171 11.95 16.08 -5.42
CA THR A 171 13.29 16.50 -5.86
C THR A 171 13.57 17.95 -5.48
N CYS A 172 12.61 18.84 -5.70
CA CYS A 172 12.68 20.24 -5.29
C CYS A 172 12.80 20.37 -3.76
N PHE A 173 12.02 19.58 -3.01
CA PHE A 173 12.10 19.55 -1.55
C PHE A 173 13.50 19.13 -1.08
N ILE A 174 14.02 18.03 -1.63
CA ILE A 174 15.38 17.54 -1.30
C ILE A 174 16.45 18.58 -1.66
N ALA A 175 16.29 19.28 -2.80
CA ALA A 175 17.22 20.33 -3.22
C ALA A 175 17.17 21.58 -2.33
N ALA A 176 15.99 21.92 -1.79
CA ALA A 176 15.78 23.04 -0.87
C ALA A 176 16.24 22.74 0.56
N GLU A 177 16.39 21.47 0.93
CA GLU A 177 16.75 21.03 2.29
C GLU A 177 18.23 21.32 2.61
N LYS A 178 18.49 22.50 3.19
CA LYS A 178 19.84 23.05 3.46
C LYS A 178 20.65 22.37 4.58
N LYS A 179 20.10 21.41 5.35
CA LYS A 179 20.82 20.73 6.45
C LYS A 179 20.62 19.21 6.43
N ARG A 180 21.68 18.49 6.04
CA ARG A 180 21.82 17.04 6.21
C ARG A 180 22.26 16.71 7.63
N ASN A 181 21.32 16.55 8.56
CA ASN A 181 21.62 15.90 9.85
C ASN A 181 20.63 14.76 10.05
N ILE A 182 21.01 13.60 9.52
CA ILE A 182 20.35 12.33 9.82
C ILE A 182 21.09 11.77 11.03
N SER A 183 20.44 11.78 12.20
CA SER A 183 21.04 11.21 13.42
C SER A 183 21.03 9.68 13.32
N PRO A 184 22.17 8.98 13.51
CA PRO A 184 22.23 7.51 13.49
C PRO A 184 21.42 6.84 14.61
N LYS A 185 20.97 7.58 15.64
CA LYS A 185 20.00 7.09 16.65
C LYS A 185 18.63 6.76 16.04
N ARG A 186 18.26 7.34 14.89
CA ARG A 186 16.93 7.20 14.24
C ARG A 186 16.64 5.78 13.74
N VAL A 187 17.68 5.09 13.27
CA VAL A 187 17.61 3.73 12.69
C VAL A 187 17.19 2.68 13.73
N ARG A 188 17.53 2.93 15.00
CA ARG A 188 17.35 1.96 16.09
C ARG A 188 16.01 2.07 16.80
N LEU A 189 15.33 3.21 16.70
CA LEU A 189 14.04 3.46 17.35
C LEU A 189 12.87 3.07 16.46
N LEU A 190 12.98 3.26 15.14
CA LEU A 190 11.99 2.75 14.19
C LEU A 190 11.92 1.21 14.16
N SER A 191 13.04 0.52 14.36
CA SER A 191 13.02 -0.94 14.54
C SER A 191 12.29 -1.34 15.82
N LEU A 192 12.43 -0.57 16.90
CA LEU A 192 11.74 -0.82 18.17
C LEU A 192 10.25 -0.45 18.11
N ALA A 193 9.89 0.60 17.38
CA ALA A 193 8.50 1.04 17.17
C ALA A 193 7.74 0.12 16.22
N THR A 194 8.43 -0.45 15.22
CA THR A 194 7.86 -1.46 14.33
C THR A 194 7.60 -2.75 15.10
N ASP A 195 8.57 -3.21 15.90
CA ASP A 195 8.41 -4.37 16.78
C ASP A 195 7.27 -4.13 17.80
N SER A 196 7.21 -2.95 18.43
CA SER A 196 6.13 -2.62 19.36
C SER A 196 4.76 -2.54 18.67
N SER A 197 4.68 -1.97 17.46
CA SER A 197 3.41 -1.91 16.72
C SER A 197 2.87 -3.28 16.35
N SER A 198 3.76 -4.24 16.03
CA SER A 198 3.35 -5.62 15.77
C SER A 198 2.94 -6.36 17.04
N GLU A 199 3.59 -6.08 18.18
CA GLU A 199 3.23 -6.65 19.48
C GLU A 199 1.91 -6.07 20.01
N ASP A 200 1.70 -4.76 19.89
CA ASP A 200 0.48 -4.06 20.29
C ASP A 200 -0.71 -4.47 19.42
N GLU A 201 -0.50 -4.67 18.11
CA GLU A 201 -1.53 -5.18 17.20
C GLU A 201 -1.84 -6.65 17.51
N GLU A 202 -0.84 -7.49 17.84
CA GLU A 202 -1.04 -8.87 18.28
C GLU A 202 -1.76 -8.94 19.65
N GLU A 203 -1.43 -8.07 20.61
CA GLU A 203 -2.08 -8.00 21.92
C GLU A 203 -3.51 -7.46 21.82
N PHE A 204 -3.73 -6.44 20.98
CA PHE A 204 -5.08 -5.94 20.68
C PHE A 204 -5.94 -7.02 20.02
N LEU A 205 -5.41 -7.73 19.03
CA LEU A 205 -6.10 -8.86 18.40
C LEU A 205 -6.38 -9.99 19.39
N LYS A 206 -5.40 -10.34 20.25
CA LYS A 206 -5.61 -11.31 21.34
C LYS A 206 -6.69 -10.86 22.31
N SER A 207 -6.70 -9.61 22.75
CA SER A 207 -7.71 -9.09 23.68
C SER A 207 -9.11 -9.16 23.06
N LYS A 208 -9.25 -8.79 21.78
CA LYS A 208 -10.52 -8.81 21.07
C LYS A 208 -11.01 -10.23 20.82
N VAL A 209 -10.11 -11.15 20.44
CA VAL A 209 -10.40 -12.58 20.32
C VAL A 209 -10.83 -13.16 21.67
N THR A 210 -10.10 -12.88 22.75
CA THR A 210 -10.40 -13.38 24.10
C THR A 210 -11.75 -12.86 24.60
N ASN A 211 -12.06 -11.59 24.35
CA ASN A 211 -13.36 -11.01 24.68
C ASN A 211 -14.48 -11.66 23.86
N THR A 212 -14.24 -11.97 22.58
CA THR A 212 -15.21 -12.68 21.73
C THR A 212 -15.44 -14.12 22.24
N TRP A 213 -14.40 -14.82 22.69
CA TRP A 213 -14.53 -16.13 23.33
C TRP A 213 -15.25 -16.05 24.67
N ALA A 214 -14.94 -15.06 25.51
CA ALA A 214 -15.59 -14.86 26.80
C ALA A 214 -17.07 -14.48 26.64
N GLU A 215 -17.41 -13.65 25.66
CA GLU A 215 -18.79 -13.33 25.29
C GLU A 215 -19.54 -14.55 24.76
N ASN A 216 -18.92 -15.37 23.91
CA ASN A 216 -19.52 -16.62 23.42
C ASN A 216 -19.69 -17.68 24.53
N ILE A 217 -18.80 -17.72 25.54
CA ILE A 217 -18.93 -18.58 26.72
C ILE A 217 -20.04 -18.06 27.64
N SER A 218 -20.16 -16.75 27.82
CA SER A 218 -21.22 -16.09 28.60
C SER A 218 -22.60 -16.24 27.96
N ALA A 219 -22.68 -16.24 26.63
CA ALA A 219 -23.94 -16.36 25.91
C ALA A 219 -24.49 -17.79 25.87
N ASN A 220 -23.63 -18.82 25.96
CA ASN A 220 -24.05 -20.23 25.85
C ASN A 220 -23.86 -21.09 27.10
N GLY A 221 -23.27 -20.60 28.18
CA GLY A 221 -23.43 -21.13 29.55
C GLY A 221 -23.16 -22.61 29.81
N ARG A 222 -22.58 -23.38 28.86
CA ARG A 222 -22.13 -24.77 29.05
C ARG A 222 -20.95 -25.08 28.12
N PRO A 223 -19.89 -25.74 28.62
CA PRO A 223 -18.84 -26.25 27.76
C PRO A 223 -19.34 -27.54 27.10
N THR A 224 -19.72 -27.50 25.83
CA THR A 224 -19.92 -28.72 25.05
C THR A 224 -18.56 -29.26 24.60
N ARG A 225 -18.13 -30.30 25.30
CA ARG A 225 -17.02 -31.17 24.91
C ARG A 225 -17.47 -32.04 23.73
N TYR A 226 -16.55 -32.29 22.81
CA TYR A 226 -16.63 -33.10 21.57
C TYR A 226 -17.19 -32.41 20.34
N GLY A 227 -16.32 -32.28 19.34
CA GLY A 227 -16.65 -31.79 18.01
C GLY A 227 -17.32 -32.85 17.14
N THR A 228 -18.00 -32.37 16.11
CA THR A 228 -18.30 -33.13 14.89
C THR A 228 -18.36 -32.15 13.72
N ILE A 229 -17.69 -32.53 12.64
CA ILE A 229 -17.79 -31.99 11.29
C ILE A 229 -19.20 -32.35 10.73
N ILE A 230 -19.65 -31.68 9.65
CA ILE A 230 -20.74 -32.04 8.70
C ILE A 230 -22.18 -32.05 9.27
N ASP A 231 -23.28 -31.68 8.59
CA ASP A 231 -23.61 -31.32 7.19
C ASP A 231 -24.99 -30.60 7.20
N VAL A 232 -25.23 -29.77 6.18
CA VAL A 232 -26.42 -29.65 5.31
C VAL A 232 -27.85 -29.94 5.86
N GLU A 233 -28.76 -28.97 5.64
CA GLU A 233 -30.12 -29.08 5.01
C GLU A 233 -31.43 -28.61 5.70
N VAL A 234 -32.26 -28.00 4.82
CA VAL A 234 -33.73 -27.82 4.70
C VAL A 234 -34.54 -26.94 5.69
N SER A 235 -34.90 -25.76 5.17
CA SER A 235 -36.26 -25.19 4.97
C SER A 235 -37.39 -25.43 6.00
N ALA A 236 -37.96 -24.32 6.50
CA ALA A 236 -39.36 -23.90 6.29
C ALA A 236 -39.52 -22.43 6.68
#